data_AF-A0A0H5LRP5-F1
#
_entry.id   AF-A0A0H5LRP5-F1
#
_cell.length_a   1.000
_cell.length_b   1.000
_cell.length_c   1.000
_cell.angle_alpha   90.00
_cell.angle_beta   90.00
_cell.angle_gamma   90.00
#
_symmetry.space_group_name_H-M   'P 1'
#
loop_
_entity.id
_entity.type
_entity.pdbx_description
1 polymer ?
#
loop_
_entity_poly.entity_id
_entity_poly.type
_entity_poly.pdbx_seq_one_letter_code
_entity_poly.pdbx_strand_id
1 'polypeptide(L)' 'MQKIKRDLSDLEHYFRQTDQKCTPKTPWFTRWLYIPVEERMQILDDLLRPCSSK' A
#
# COMPACT_ATOMS: atom_id res chain seq x y z
N MET A 1 18.20 4.46 -3.53
CA MET A 1 17.43 4.85 -2.32
C MET A 1 16.16 5.65 -2.61
N GLN A 2 16.16 6.64 -3.51
CA GLN A 2 15.00 7.55 -3.70
C GLN A 2 13.74 6.83 -4.23
N LYS A 3 13.89 5.89 -5.16
CA LYS A 3 12.77 5.10 -5.71
C LYS A 3 12.04 4.31 -4.61
N ILE A 4 12.79 3.57 -3.79
CA ILE A 4 12.22 2.81 -2.66
C ILE A 4 11.44 3.72 -1.70
N LYS A 5 11.95 4.93 -1.40
CA LYS A 5 11.22 5.88 -0.54
C LYS A 5 9.90 6.32 -1.17
N ARG A 6 9.88 6.57 -2.48
CA ARG A 6 8.68 6.94 -3.24
C ARG A 6 7.67 5.79 -3.24
N ASP A 7 8.12 4.59 -3.57
CA ASP A 7 7.28 3.38 -3.60
C ASP A 7 6.65 3.11 -2.22
N LEU A 8 7.39 3.33 -1.12
CA LEU A 8 6.86 3.22 0.24
C LEU A 8 5.83 4.31 0.56
N SER A 9 6.02 5.54 0.08
CA SER A 9 5.05 6.63 0.25
C SER A 9 3.75 6.36 -0.50
N ASP A 10 3.82 5.83 -1.72
CA ASP A 10 2.64 5.48 -2.52
C ASP A 10 1.85 4.34 -1.84
N LEU A 11 2.56 3.36 -1.29
CA LEU A 11 1.96 2.27 -0.50
C LEU A 11 1.33 2.78 0.80
N GLU A 12 2.01 3.64 1.56
CA GLU A 12 1.44 4.27 2.76
C GLU A 12 0.15 5.03 2.43
N HIS A 13 0.15 5.78 1.34
CA HIS A 13 -0.98 6.57 0.91
C HIS A 13 -2.18 5.69 0.55
N TYR A 14 -1.95 4.56 -0.14
CA TYR A 14 -2.99 3.56 -0.39
C TYR A 14 -3.67 3.13 0.91
N PHE A 15 -2.89 2.66 1.90
CA PHE A 15 -3.43 2.18 3.18
C PHE A 15 -4.19 3.26 3.96
N ARG A 16 -3.74 4.52 3.89
CA ARG A 16 -4.45 5.63 4.51
C ARG A 16 -5.79 5.92 3.85
N GLN A 17 -5.92 5.68 2.54
CA GLN A 17 -7.16 5.94 1.80
C GLN A 17 -8.15 4.77 1.83
N THR A 18 -7.66 3.54 1.76
CA THR A 18 -8.51 2.35 1.61
C THR A 18 -8.82 1.67 2.93
N ASP A 19 -7.95 1.78 3.94
CA ASP A 19 -8.01 0.95 5.14
C ASP A 19 -8.23 1.80 6.40
N GLN A 20 -9.51 1.96 6.78
CA GLN A 20 -9.94 2.56 8.07
C GLN A 20 -9.39 1.81 9.30
N LYS A 21 -8.72 0.67 9.12
CA LYS A 21 -8.16 -0.16 10.20
C LYS A 21 -6.72 0.25 10.56
N CYS A 22 -6.10 1.16 9.81
CA CYS A 22 -4.83 1.76 10.21
C CYS A 22 -5.05 2.63 11.46
N THR A 23 -4.61 2.13 12.61
CA THR A 23 -4.68 2.83 13.89
C THR A 23 -3.27 3.09 14.41
N PRO A 24 -3.06 3.98 15.41
CA PRO A 24 -1.75 4.16 16.03
C PRO A 24 -1.15 2.86 16.58
N LYS A 25 -1.99 1.87 16.93
CA LYS A 25 -1.59 0.56 17.43
C LYS A 25 -1.30 -0.46 16.31
N THR A 26 -1.76 -0.19 15.10
CA THR A 26 -1.55 -1.04 13.93
C THR A 26 -1.24 -0.14 12.74
N PRO A 27 0.02 0.33 12.64
CA PRO A 27 0.42 1.21 11.55
C PRO A 27 0.37 0.48 10.21
N TRP A 28 0.31 1.24 9.12
CA TRP A 28 0.15 0.71 7.76
C TRP A 28 1.18 -0.37 7.43
N PHE A 29 2.44 -0.19 7.85
CA PHE A 29 3.50 -1.16 7.57
C PHE A 29 3.30 -2.48 8.33
N THR A 30 2.84 -2.41 9.59
CA THR A 30 2.48 -3.61 10.35
C THR A 30 1.30 -4.31 9.67
N ARG A 31 0.27 -3.57 9.25
CA ARG A 31 -0.86 -4.15 8.52
C ARG A 31 -0.42 -4.84 7.24
N TRP A 32 0.46 -4.20 6.45
CA TRP A 32 1.06 -4.76 5.23
C TRP A 32 1.74 -6.11 5.47
N LEU A 33 2.44 -6.29 6.59
CA LEU A 33 3.11 -7.55 6.91
C LEU A 33 2.14 -8.68 7.27
N TYR A 34 0.96 -8.35 7.81
CA TYR A 34 -0.02 -9.32 8.30
C TYR A 34 -1.19 -9.58 7.36
N ILE A 35 -1.26 -8.90 6.21
CA ILE A 35 -2.25 -9.23 5.18
C ILE A 35 -1.83 -10.47 4.38
N PRO A 36 -2.79 -11.32 3.98
CA PRO A 36 -2.55 -12.48 3.12
C PRO A 36 -1.76 -12.11 1.86
N VAL A 37 -1.02 -13.07 1.32
CA VAL A 37 -0.19 -12.84 0.13
C VAL A 37 -1.05 -12.43 -1.06
N GLU A 38 -2.23 -13.03 -1.20
CA GLU A 38 -3.19 -12.75 -2.27
C GLU A 38 -3.65 -11.28 -2.22
N GLU A 39 -3.98 -10.79 -1.03
CA GLU A 39 -4.38 -9.39 -0.80
C GLU A 39 -3.21 -8.44 -1.11
N ARG A 40 -1.98 -8.78 -0.70
CA ARG A 40 -0.78 -8.00 -1.07
C ARG A 40 -0.58 -7.92 -2.57
N MET A 41 -0.75 -9.02 -3.29
CA MET A 41 -0.57 -9.05 -4.74
C MET A 41 -1.62 -8.19 -5.45
N GLN A 42 -2.86 -8.19 -4.98
CA GLN A 42 -3.91 -7.29 -5.50
C GLN A 42 -3.57 -5.82 -5.28
N ILE A 43 -3.13 -5.46 -4.07
CA ILE A 43 -2.72 -4.07 -3.75
C ILE A 43 -1.57 -3.62 -4.65
N LEU A 44 -0.59 -4.51 -4.90
CA LEU A 44 0.52 -4.20 -5.81
C LEU A 44 0.05 -4.11 -7.26
N ASP A 45 -0.87 -4.96 -7.72
CA ASP A 45 -1.44 -4.85 -9.08
C ASP A 45 -2.16 -3.51 -9.27
N ASP A 46 -2.95 -3.08 -8.28
CA ASP A 46 -3.65 -1.80 -8.30
C ASP A 46 -2.68 -0.60 -8.30
N LEU A 47 -1.59 -0.67 -7.53
CA LEU A 47 -0.58 0.39 -7.46
C LEU A 47 0.33 0.44 -8.70
N LEU A 48 0.64 -0.72 -9.28
CA LEU A 48 1.51 -0.85 -10.44
C LEU A 48 0.73 -0.77 -11.76
N ARG A 49 -0.60 -0.79 -11.70
CA ARG A 49 -1.42 -0.55 -12.88
C ARG A 49 -1.00 0.78 -13.48
N PRO A 50 -0.54 0.81 -14.73
CA PRO A 50 -0.22 2.06 -15.38
C PRO A 50 -1.46 2.94 -15.29
N CYS A 51 -1.33 4.14 -14.74
CA CYS A 51 -2.39 5.15 -14.81
C CYS A 51 -2.87 5.14 -16.25
N SER A 52 -4.10 4.67 -16.47
CA SER A 52 -4.73 4.79 -17.77
C SER A 52 -4.90 6.29 -17.97
N SER A 53 -3.90 6.93 -18.57
CA SER A 53 -4.01 8.27 -19.14
C SER A 53 -5.16 8.21 -20.12
N LYS A 54 -6.34 8.57 -19.64
CA LYS A 54 -7.41 9.12 -20.45
C LYS A 54 -7.30 10.62 -20.37
#